data_AF-A0A268EVZ9-F1
#
_entry.id   AF-A0A268EVZ9-F1
#
_cell.length_a   1.000
_cell.length_b   1.000
_cell.length_c   1.000
_cell.angle_alpha   90.00
_cell.angle_beta   90.00
_cell.angle_gamma   90.00
#
_symmetry.space_group_name_H-M   'P 1'
#
loop_
_entity.id
_entity.type
_entity.pdbx_description
1 polymer ?
#
loop_
_entity_poly.entity_id
_entity_poly.type
_entity_poly.pdbx_seq_one_letter_code
_entity_poly.pdbx_strand_id
1 'polypeptide(L)'
;MFLICTILYTIAFWFGSLWLKKKLNLPRETKGWLYKHMNRWHRFGEMAIVAVLIAALLMTRLVMGWRTSTHHDCILAVSVLLAFRSFVERRLNPKSRQHILSAYASMSGLILYTGSEWWM
;
A
#
# COMPACT_ATOMS: atom_id res chain seq x y z
N MET A 1 -14.77 2.70 -19.33
CA MET A 1 -14.82 3.69 -18.22
C MET A 1 -13.82 3.36 -17.13
N PHE A 2 -13.90 2.15 -16.52
CA PHE A 2 -12.99 1.69 -15.47
C PHE A 2 -11.49 1.90 -15.79
N LEU A 3 -11.00 1.39 -16.93
CA LEU A 3 -9.60 1.55 -17.35
C LEU A 3 -9.12 3.00 -17.43
N ILE A 4 -9.97 3.91 -17.93
CA ILE A 4 -9.64 5.33 -18.04
C ILE A 4 -9.50 5.95 -16.65
N CYS A 5 -10.39 5.60 -15.72
CA CYS A 5 -10.29 6.02 -14.32
C CYS A 5 -9.02 5.47 -13.65
N THR A 6 -8.64 4.21 -13.92
CA THR A 6 -7.41 3.63 -13.35
C THR A 6 -6.15 4.32 -13.90
N ILE A 7 -6.12 4.66 -15.18
CA ILE A 7 -5.01 5.38 -15.81
C ILE A 7 -4.89 6.80 -15.22
N LEU A 8 -5.99 7.54 -15.15
CA LEU A 8 -6.02 8.88 -14.56
C LEU A 8 -5.59 8.86 -13.09
N TYR A 9 -6.06 7.88 -12.33
CA TYR A 9 -5.64 7.67 -10.95
C TYR A 9 -4.13 7.42 -10.85
N THR A 10 -3.58 6.57 -11.71
CA THR A 10 -2.13 6.24 -11.70
C THR A 10 -1.30 7.48 -12.00
N ILE A 11 -1.75 8.31 -12.95
CA ILE A 11 -1.11 9.59 -13.29
C ILE A 11 -1.15 10.54 -12.08
N ALA A 12 -2.34 10.73 -11.49
CA ALA A 12 -2.52 11.59 -10.32
C ALA A 12 -1.66 11.14 -9.13
N PHE A 13 -1.60 9.83 -8.87
CA PHE A 13 -0.76 9.24 -7.84
C PHE A 13 0.72 9.49 -8.11
N TRP A 14 1.17 9.31 -9.35
CA TRP A 14 2.57 9.55 -9.74
C TRP A 14 2.97 11.00 -9.49
N PHE A 15 2.19 11.96 -10.00
CA PHE A 15 2.45 13.38 -9.78
C PHE A 15 2.39 13.77 -8.30
N GLY A 16 1.40 13.26 -7.56
CA GLY A 16 1.30 13.48 -6.12
C GLY A 16 2.51 12.96 -5.37
N SER A 17 2.99 11.75 -5.71
CA SER A 17 4.19 11.16 -5.09
C SER A 17 5.47 11.95 -5.39
N LEU A 18 5.63 12.46 -6.62
CA LEU A 18 6.76 13.31 -7.01
C LEU A 18 6.73 14.65 -6.29
N TRP A 19 5.55 15.26 -6.19
CA TRP A 19 5.35 16.51 -5.47
C TRP A 19 5.66 16.34 -3.98
N LEU A 20 5.17 15.27 -3.35
CA LEU A 20 5.45 14.96 -1.96
C LEU A 20 6.95 14.73 -1.71
N LYS A 21 7.62 13.99 -2.59
CA LYS A 21 9.07 13.78 -2.54
C LYS A 21 9.84 15.10 -2.58
N LYS A 22 9.46 16.01 -3.50
CA LYS A 22 10.04 17.34 -3.62
C LYS A 22 9.80 18.18 -2.37
N LYS A 23 8.57 18.19 -1.84
CA LYS A 23 8.19 18.96 -0.64
C LYS A 23 8.88 18.45 0.63
N LEU A 24 9.09 17.15 0.74
CA LEU A 24 9.67 16.53 1.93
C LEU A 24 11.21 16.51 1.93
N ASN A 25 11.87 17.01 0.87
CA ASN A 25 13.33 16.91 0.67
C ASN A 25 13.87 15.50 0.90
N LEU A 26 13.13 14.49 0.42
CA LEU A 26 13.57 13.11 0.53
C LEU A 26 14.74 12.86 -0.44
N PRO A 27 15.84 12.22 0.00
CA PRO A 27 16.98 11.96 -0.87
C PRO A 27 16.54 11.10 -2.06
N ARG A 28 16.84 11.56 -3.28
CA ARG A 28 16.57 10.83 -4.54
C ARG A 28 17.17 9.42 -4.53
N GLU A 29 18.29 9.25 -3.82
CA GLU A 29 19.00 7.97 -3.63
C GLU A 29 18.46 7.13 -2.49
N THR A 30 17.14 7.06 -2.36
CA THR A 30 16.59 5.97 -1.58
C THR A 30 16.84 4.69 -2.37
N LYS A 31 17.86 3.91 -1.99
CA LYS A 31 18.24 2.63 -2.63
C LYS A 31 16.99 1.73 -2.75
N GLY A 32 16.34 1.76 -3.92
CA GLY A 32 15.10 1.03 -4.22
C GLY A 32 13.80 1.77 -3.88
N TRP A 33 12.77 1.58 -4.71
CA TRP A 33 11.38 1.99 -4.42
C TRP A 33 10.84 1.35 -3.13
N LEU A 34 11.40 0.18 -2.78
CA LEU A 34 11.27 -0.51 -1.49
C LEU A 34 12.55 -0.27 -0.67
N TYR A 35 12.48 0.60 0.35
CA TYR A 35 13.56 0.78 1.34
C TYR A 35 13.96 -0.58 1.94
N LYS A 36 15.27 -0.78 2.12
CA LYS A 36 15.86 -1.94 2.80
C LYS A 36 15.21 -2.14 4.17
N HIS A 37 14.72 -3.35 4.47
CA HIS A 37 14.07 -3.64 5.76
C HIS A 37 14.92 -3.11 6.92
N MET A 38 14.32 -2.28 7.78
CA MET A 38 15.03 -1.58 8.84
C MET A 38 15.44 -2.52 9.99
N ASN A 39 14.67 -3.58 10.24
CA ASN A 39 14.92 -4.54 11.30
C ASN A 39 14.29 -5.92 11.01
N ARG A 40 14.77 -7.00 11.65
CA ARG A 40 14.17 -8.35 11.54
C ARG A 40 12.71 -8.36 11.98
N TRP A 41 12.35 -7.57 12.99
CA TRP A 41 10.97 -7.40 13.45
C TRP A 41 10.04 -6.79 12.40
N HIS A 42 10.52 -5.83 11.59
CA HIS A 42 9.74 -5.27 10.49
C HIS A 42 9.43 -6.35 9.45
N ARG A 43 10.44 -7.16 9.10
CA ARG A 43 10.28 -8.28 8.16
C ARG A 43 9.32 -9.35 8.67
N PHE A 44 9.41 -9.70 9.96
CA PHE A 44 8.46 -10.63 10.59
C PHE A 44 7.03 -10.07 10.62
N GLY A 45 6.87 -8.78 10.90
CA GLY A 45 5.56 -8.12 10.85
C GLY A 45 4.96 -8.11 9.43
N GLU A 46 5.74 -7.76 8.41
CA GLU A 46 5.30 -7.82 7.01
C GLU A 46 4.93 -9.26 6.62
N MET A 47 5.74 -10.26 6.97
CA MET A 47 5.43 -11.67 6.70
C MET A 47 4.17 -12.16 7.42
N ALA A 48 3.96 -11.76 8.68
CA ALA A 48 2.76 -12.12 9.42
C ALA A 48 1.50 -11.51 8.79
N ILE A 49 1.56 -10.24 8.36
CA ILE A 49 0.45 -9.57 7.68
C ILE A 49 0.13 -10.26 6.35
N VAL A 50 1.16 -10.62 5.57
CA VAL A 50 0.97 -11.37 4.31
C VAL A 50 0.31 -12.72 4.58
N ALA A 51 0.77 -13.46 5.60
CA ALA A 51 0.18 -14.76 5.95
C ALA A 51 -1.30 -14.62 6.36
N VAL A 52 -1.63 -13.62 7.19
CA VAL A 52 -3.01 -13.33 7.60
C VAL A 52 -3.88 -12.92 6.41
N LEU A 53 -3.36 -12.10 5.50
CA LEU A 53 -4.07 -11.71 4.28
C LEU A 53 -4.36 -12.91 3.39
N ILE A 54 -3.38 -13.79 3.16
CA ILE A 54 -3.59 -15.02 2.38
C ILE A 54 -4.66 -15.90 3.04
N ALA A 55 -4.60 -16.08 4.36
CA ALA A 55 -5.61 -16.86 5.09
C ALA A 55 -7.00 -16.23 4.97
N ALA A 56 -7.11 -14.90 5.09
CA ALA A 56 -8.37 -14.19 4.92
C ALA A 56 -8.95 -14.36 3.51
N LEU A 57 -8.11 -14.29 2.47
CA LEU A 57 -8.53 -14.49 1.08
C LEU A 57 -8.97 -15.92 0.78
N LEU A 58 -8.29 -16.91 1.37
CA LEU A 58 -8.72 -18.31 1.26
C LEU A 58 -10.06 -18.52 1.96
N MET A 59 -10.28 -17.93 3.14
CA MET A 59 -11.54 -18.02 3.87
C MET A 59 -12.70 -17.34 3.11
N THR A 60 -12.54 -16.11 2.64
CA THR A 60 -13.60 -15.39 1.94
C THR A 60 -14.00 -16.07 0.63
N ARG A 61 -13.03 -16.68 -0.08
CA ARG A 61 -13.29 -17.35 -1.36
C ARG A 61 -13.77 -18.79 -1.20
N LEU A 62 -13.08 -19.63 -0.42
CA LEU A 62 -13.37 -21.06 -0.32
C LEU A 62 -14.47 -21.40 0.68
N VAL A 63 -14.59 -20.61 1.76
CA VAL A 63 -15.53 -20.91 2.85
C VAL A 63 -16.81 -20.10 2.72
N MET A 64 -16.69 -18.79 2.45
CA MET A 64 -17.88 -17.93 2.37
C MET A 64 -18.46 -17.74 0.96
N GLY A 65 -17.67 -17.97 -0.09
CA GLY A 65 -18.10 -17.74 -1.48
C GLY A 65 -18.48 -16.29 -1.80
N TRP A 66 -18.09 -15.33 -0.96
CA TRP A 66 -18.52 -13.93 -1.03
C TRP A 66 -17.86 -13.12 -2.15
N ARG A 67 -16.75 -13.59 -2.73
CA ARG A 67 -16.02 -12.85 -3.76
C ARG A 67 -15.59 -13.74 -4.93
N THR A 68 -15.84 -13.23 -6.14
CA THR A 68 -15.48 -13.87 -7.43
C THR A 68 -14.20 -13.29 -8.05
N SER A 69 -13.83 -12.03 -7.74
CA SER A 69 -12.66 -11.35 -8.31
C SER A 69 -11.54 -11.12 -7.29
N THR A 70 -10.34 -11.63 -7.58
CA THR A 70 -9.16 -11.61 -6.68
C THR A 70 -8.31 -10.34 -6.82
N HIS A 71 -8.58 -9.47 -7.80
CA HIS A 71 -7.70 -8.34 -8.09
C HIS A 71 -7.84 -7.19 -7.09
N HIS A 72 -9.04 -6.95 -6.54
CA HIS A 72 -9.28 -5.88 -5.56
C HIS A 72 -8.69 -6.21 -4.19
N ASP A 73 -8.70 -7.49 -3.85
CA ASP A 73 -8.04 -8.04 -2.67
C ASP A 73 -6.53 -7.75 -2.63
N CYS A 74 -5.86 -7.84 -3.78
CA CYS A 74 -4.44 -7.47 -3.90
C CYS A 74 -4.21 -5.98 -3.62
N ILE A 75 -5.10 -5.09 -4.08
CA ILE A 75 -4.99 -3.65 -3.83
C ILE A 75 -5.15 -3.36 -2.34
N LEU A 76 -6.13 -4.00 -1.69
CA LEU A 76 -6.35 -3.88 -0.25
C LEU A 76 -5.13 -4.40 0.54
N ALA A 77 -4.61 -5.57 0.18
CA ALA A 77 -3.42 -6.18 0.80
C ALA A 77 -2.21 -5.24 0.74
N VAL A 78 -1.92 -4.68 -0.44
CA VAL A 78 -0.81 -3.72 -0.62
C VAL A 78 -1.05 -2.45 0.20
N SER A 79 -2.29 -1.96 0.27
CA SER A 79 -2.63 -0.78 1.07
C SER A 79 -2.41 -0.98 2.57
N VAL A 80 -2.77 -2.16 3.09
CA VAL A 80 -2.55 -2.54 4.49
C VAL A 80 -1.06 -2.68 4.80
N LEU A 81 -0.29 -3.29 3.89
CA LEU A 81 1.16 -3.39 4.05
C LEU A 81 1.84 -2.02 4.09
N LEU A 82 1.41 -1.09 3.22
CA LEU A 82 1.91 0.29 3.21
C LEU A 82 1.51 1.07 4.47
N ALA A 83 0.33 0.81 5.03
CA ALA A 83 -0.11 1.39 6.31
C ALA A 83 0.78 0.92 7.46
N PHE A 84 1.00 -0.40 7.56
CA PHE A 84 1.88 -0.98 8.57
C PHE A 84 3.29 -0.43 8.44
N ARG A 85 3.81 -0.37 7.21
CA ARG A 85 5.12 0.20 6.91
C ARG A 85 5.23 1.65 7.36
N SER A 86 4.23 2.48 7.07
CA SER A 86 4.19 3.87 7.54
C SER A 86 4.27 3.95 9.07
N PHE A 87 3.49 3.12 9.76
CA PHE A 87 3.49 3.08 11.23
C PHE A 87 4.85 2.66 11.81
N VAL A 88 5.46 1.61 11.24
CA VAL A 88 6.76 1.12 11.70
C VAL A 88 7.88 2.11 11.38
N GLU A 89 7.87 2.73 10.19
CA GLU A 89 8.84 3.77 9.81
C GLU A 89 8.76 4.98 10.75
N ARG A 90 7.55 5.42 11.11
CA ARG A 90 7.34 6.51 12.09
C ARG A 90 7.89 6.16 13.47
N ARG A 91 7.76 4.90 13.90
CA ARG A 91 8.20 4.44 15.22
C ARG A 91 9.71 4.16 15.30
N LEU A 92 10.28 3.53 14.28
CA LEU A 92 11.70 3.13 14.26
C LEU A 92 12.64 4.23 13.78
N ASN A 93 12.18 5.12 12.90
CA ASN A 93 12.98 6.24 12.42
C ASN A 93 12.13 7.50 12.24
N PRO A 94 11.76 8.15 13.35
CA PRO A 94 10.90 9.34 13.32
C PRO A 94 11.53 10.52 12.56
N LYS A 95 12.87 10.53 12.40
CA LYS A 95 13.58 11.54 11.61
C LYS A 95 13.41 11.33 10.11
N SER A 96 13.13 10.11 9.66
CA SER A 96 12.81 9.81 8.26
C SER A 96 11.39 10.28 7.94
N ARG A 97 11.24 11.16 6.95
CA ARG A 97 9.92 11.60 6.43
C ARG A 97 9.29 10.58 5.46
N GLN A 98 9.89 9.41 5.28
CA GLN A 98 9.41 8.39 4.33
C GLN A 98 8.08 7.78 4.74
N HIS A 99 7.79 7.72 6.04
CA HIS A 99 6.50 7.23 6.55
C HIS A 99 5.31 8.02 5.97
N ILE A 100 5.51 9.29 5.60
CA ILE A 100 4.48 10.14 4.98
C ILE A 100 4.20 9.68 3.54
N LEU A 101 5.24 9.24 2.82
CA LEU A 101 5.08 8.70 1.46
C LEU A 101 4.39 7.33 1.51
N SER A 102 4.80 6.47 2.46
CA SER A 102 4.15 5.18 2.72
C SER A 102 2.68 5.35 3.12
N ALA A 103 2.36 6.36 3.95
CA ALA A 103 0.99 6.71 4.31
C ALA A 103 0.19 7.22 3.11
N TYR A 104 0.77 8.08 2.28
CA TYR A 104 0.12 8.57 1.06
C TYR A 104 -0.22 7.42 0.11
N ALA A 105 0.74 6.50 -0.11
CA ALA A 105 0.53 5.33 -0.95
C ALA A 105 -0.50 4.34 -0.39
N SER A 106 -0.56 4.19 0.93
CA SER A 106 -1.59 3.40 1.60
C SER A 106 -2.99 4.02 1.43
N MET A 107 -3.13 5.31 1.73
CA MET A 107 -4.41 6.02 1.63
C MET A 107 -4.90 6.09 0.18
N SER A 108 -3.98 6.34 -0.76
CA SER A 108 -4.33 6.32 -2.17
C SER A 108 -4.82 4.91 -2.56
N GLY A 109 -4.12 3.84 -2.16
CA GLY A 109 -4.51 2.47 -2.46
C GLY A 109 -5.88 2.10 -1.89
N LEU A 110 -6.21 2.56 -0.68
CA LEU A 110 -7.54 2.41 -0.10
C LEU A 110 -8.62 3.13 -0.93
N ILE A 111 -8.35 4.37 -1.37
CA ILE A 111 -9.28 5.12 -2.23
C ILE A 111 -9.51 4.37 -3.55
N LEU A 112 -8.44 3.80 -4.14
CA LEU A 112 -8.55 3.00 -5.36
C LEU A 112 -9.40 1.75 -5.14
N TYR A 113 -9.18 1.04 -4.03
CA TYR A 113 -9.95 -0.14 -3.66
C TYR A 113 -11.43 0.19 -3.45
N THR A 114 -11.75 1.21 -2.64
CA THR A 114 -13.15 1.63 -2.44
C THR A 114 -13.75 2.11 -3.75
N GLY A 115 -13.01 2.88 -4.55
CA GLY A 115 -13.48 3.34 -5.86
C GLY A 115 -13.78 2.17 -6.81
N SER A 116 -12.98 1.09 -6.79
CA SER A 116 -13.24 -0.08 -7.62
C SER A 116 -14.43 -0.91 -7.14
N GLU A 117 -14.61 -1.06 -5.82
CA GLU A 117 -15.73 -1.84 -5.26
C GLU A 117 -17.10 -1.20 -5.55
N TRP A 118 -17.17 0.13 -5.56
CA TRP A 118 -18.41 0.85 -5.86
C TRP A 118 -18.84 0.80 -7.33
N TRP A 119 -17.96 0.32 -8.22
CA TRP A 119 -18.21 0.20 -9.66
C TRP A 119 -18.56 -1.24 -10.10
N MET A 120 -18.55 -2.20 -9.17
CA MET A 120 -19.11 -3.56 -9.36
C MET A 120 -20.59 -3.59 -8.97
#